data_AF-D0LNG3-F1
#
_entry.id   AF-D0LNG3-F1
#
_cell.length_a   1.000
_cell.length_b   1.000
_cell.length_c   1.000
_cell.angle_alpha   90.00
_cell.angle_beta   90.00
_cell.angle_gamma   90.00
#
_symmetry.space_group_name_H-M   'P 1'
#
loop_
_entity.id
_entity.type
_entity.pdbx_description
1 polymer ?
#
loop_
_entity_poly.entity_id
_entity_poly.type
_entity_poly.pdbx_seq_one_letter_code
_entity_poly.pdbx_strand_id
1 'polypeptide(L)'
;MNRKNKKRIESIKALRLPEIQAQFEEIVGESTRCPNKKYLLRRITESLEAQEQAAADAAAEAAEAEPATDIAPGAEPEEAEEGEDAAAPRKLTKLSVAELQQLYRETLGRPTGSSHKRYLVWKIREAQKGRVRTGPVTRRRTTDEPAPEHKILPLRMEAETVEALDDAWRRHGLRSRMDFFRHALGSYLTSLGEEEVAERVQAG
;
A
#
# COMPACT_ATOMS: atom_id res chain seq x y z
N MET A 1 -23.15 -1.75 -11.88
CA MET A 1 -22.82 -3.17 -12.13
C MET A 1 -24.05 -4.02 -12.39
N ASN A 2 -24.20 -4.44 -13.64
CA ASN A 2 -25.32 -5.20 -14.17
C ASN A 2 -25.38 -6.64 -13.58
N ARG A 3 -26.58 -7.26 -13.57
CA ARG A 3 -26.82 -8.62 -13.04
C ARG A 3 -25.95 -9.68 -13.74
N LYS A 4 -25.62 -9.47 -15.01
CA LYS A 4 -24.73 -10.34 -15.80
C LYS A 4 -23.29 -10.31 -15.28
N ASN A 5 -22.74 -9.12 -15.01
CA ASN A 5 -21.38 -8.94 -14.49
C ASN A 5 -21.23 -9.52 -13.07
N LYS A 6 -22.26 -9.37 -12.22
CA LYS A 6 -22.28 -9.99 -10.88
C LYS A 6 -22.14 -11.52 -10.94
N LYS A 7 -22.91 -12.18 -11.81
CA LYS A 7 -22.81 -13.65 -12.01
C LYS A 7 -21.44 -14.05 -12.56
N ARG A 8 -20.88 -13.28 -13.50
CA ARG A 8 -19.54 -13.54 -14.06
C ARG A 8 -18.46 -13.52 -12.98
N ILE A 9 -18.51 -12.54 -12.07
CA ILE A 9 -17.55 -12.44 -10.94
C ILE A 9 -17.72 -13.59 -9.94
N GLU A 10 -18.95 -14.01 -9.65
CA GLU A 10 -19.21 -15.18 -8.80
C GLU A 10 -18.63 -16.47 -9.41
N SER A 11 -18.79 -16.68 -10.72
CA SER A 11 -18.17 -17.79 -11.43
C SER A 11 -16.65 -17.74 -11.37
N ILE A 12 -16.03 -16.57 -11.64
CA ILE A 12 -14.56 -16.41 -11.59
C ILE A 12 -14.03 -16.65 -10.17
N LYS A 13 -14.77 -16.26 -9.13
CA LYS A 13 -14.39 -16.51 -7.73
C LYS A 13 -14.30 -17.99 -7.39
N ALA A 14 -15.09 -18.85 -8.05
CA ALA A 14 -15.09 -20.30 -7.83
C ALA A 14 -13.91 -21.01 -8.53
N LEU A 15 -13.26 -20.37 -9.51
CA LEU A 15 -12.16 -20.94 -10.28
C LEU A 15 -10.84 -21.07 -9.49
N ARG A 16 -9.93 -21.90 -10.01
CA ARG A 16 -8.55 -22.06 -9.51
C ARG A 16 -7.68 -20.87 -9.91
N LEU A 17 -6.56 -20.67 -9.21
CA LEU A 17 -5.69 -19.50 -9.41
C LEU A 17 -5.23 -19.30 -10.87
N PRO A 18 -4.80 -20.34 -11.62
CA PRO A 18 -4.36 -20.16 -13.01
C PRO A 18 -5.51 -19.73 -13.93
N GLU A 19 -6.71 -20.25 -13.70
CA GLU A 19 -7.91 -19.92 -14.45
C GLU A 19 -8.36 -18.46 -14.18
N ILE A 20 -8.16 -17.97 -12.95
CA ILE A 20 -8.42 -16.57 -12.60
C ILE A 20 -7.41 -15.64 -13.28
N GLN A 21 -6.14 -16.05 -13.41
CA GLN A 21 -5.13 -15.30 -14.15
C GLN A 21 -5.46 -15.23 -15.65
N ALA A 22 -5.94 -16.33 -16.25
CA ALA A 22 -6.41 -16.34 -17.63
C ALA A 22 -7.62 -15.40 -17.84
N GLN A 23 -8.59 -15.42 -16.93
CA GLN A 23 -9.73 -14.49 -16.98
C GLN A 23 -9.33 -13.03 -16.73
N PHE A 24 -8.29 -12.80 -15.93
CA PHE A 24 -7.71 -11.47 -15.76
C PHE A 24 -7.09 -10.97 -17.06
N GLU A 25 -6.30 -11.80 -17.74
CA GLU A 25 -5.70 -11.46 -19.04
C GLU A 25 -6.77 -11.17 -20.10
N GLU A 26 -7.84 -11.97 -20.14
CA GLU A 26 -8.98 -11.77 -21.06
C GLU A 26 -9.73 -10.44 -20.82
N ILE A 27 -9.95 -10.05 -19.56
CA ILE A 27 -10.80 -8.89 -19.21
C ILE A 27 -10.01 -7.59 -19.09
N VAL A 28 -8.77 -7.67 -18.57
CA VAL A 28 -7.90 -6.52 -18.30
C VAL A 28 -6.93 -6.29 -19.46
N GLY A 29 -6.61 -7.32 -20.25
CA GLY A 29 -5.64 -7.24 -21.37
C GLY A 29 -4.17 -7.30 -20.93
N GLU A 30 -3.89 -7.51 -19.65
CA GLU A 30 -2.55 -7.59 -19.08
C GLU A 30 -2.26 -8.99 -18.55
N SER A 31 -1.13 -9.59 -18.93
CA SER A 31 -0.71 -10.88 -18.35
C SER A 31 -0.09 -10.66 -16.96
N THR A 32 -0.55 -11.41 -15.96
CA THR A 32 -0.06 -11.27 -14.58
C THR A 32 0.22 -12.62 -13.92
N ARG A 33 1.39 -12.72 -13.26
CA ARG A 33 1.77 -13.88 -12.43
C ARG A 33 1.52 -13.66 -10.94
N CYS A 34 0.73 -12.65 -10.57
CA CYS A 34 0.51 -12.36 -9.15
C CYS A 34 -0.25 -13.51 -8.45
N PRO A 35 0.22 -14.00 -7.29
CA PRO A 35 -0.38 -15.15 -6.60
C PRO A 35 -1.62 -14.77 -5.76
N ASN A 36 -2.02 -13.50 -5.75
CA ASN A 36 -3.05 -12.99 -4.86
C ASN A 36 -4.45 -13.01 -5.52
N LYS A 37 -5.24 -14.04 -5.22
CA LYS A 37 -6.62 -14.19 -5.71
C LYS A 37 -7.54 -13.00 -5.40
N LYS A 38 -7.39 -12.35 -4.23
CA LYS A 38 -8.23 -11.19 -3.87
C LYS A 38 -7.93 -9.97 -4.72
N TYR A 39 -6.65 -9.77 -5.05
CA TYR A 39 -6.22 -8.68 -5.93
C TYR A 39 -6.75 -8.87 -7.36
N LEU A 40 -6.59 -10.08 -7.91
CA LEU A 40 -7.09 -10.42 -9.25
C LEU A 40 -8.60 -10.18 -9.38
N LEU A 41 -9.38 -10.69 -8.42
CA LEU A 41 -10.83 -10.50 -8.43
C LEU A 41 -11.23 -9.02 -8.33
N ARG A 42 -10.58 -8.25 -7.47
CA ARG A 42 -10.84 -6.81 -7.33
C ARG A 42 -10.54 -6.06 -8.63
N ARG A 43 -9.44 -6.39 -9.29
CA ARG A 43 -9.05 -5.71 -10.53
C ARG A 43 -9.98 -6.08 -11.70
N ILE A 44 -10.39 -7.35 -11.80
CA ILE A 44 -11.42 -7.80 -12.74
C ILE A 44 -12.74 -7.07 -12.50
N THR A 45 -13.16 -6.89 -11.23
CA THR A 45 -14.38 -6.13 -10.93
C THR A 45 -14.28 -4.66 -11.33
N GLU A 46 -13.13 -4.02 -11.06
CA GLU A 46 -12.88 -2.63 -11.44
C GLU A 46 -12.92 -2.46 -12.97
N SER A 47 -12.31 -3.38 -13.73
CA SER A 47 -12.34 -3.33 -15.20
C SER A 47 -13.74 -3.55 -15.78
N LEU A 48 -14.54 -4.47 -15.22
CA LEU A 48 -15.92 -4.68 -15.67
C LEU A 48 -16.84 -3.49 -15.34
N GLU A 49 -16.62 -2.84 -14.18
CA GLU A 49 -17.34 -1.61 -13.83
C GLU A 49 -16.94 -0.44 -14.72
N ALA A 50 -15.65 -0.31 -15.07
CA ALA A 50 -15.16 0.69 -16.00
C ALA A 50 -15.70 0.48 -17.43
N GLN A 51 -15.79 -0.76 -17.90
CA GLN A 51 -16.42 -1.08 -19.19
C GLN A 51 -17.91 -0.75 -19.21
N GLU A 52 -18.62 -1.00 -18.11
CA GLU A 52 -20.04 -0.66 -17.97
C GLU A 52 -20.25 0.85 -17.94
N GLN A 53 -19.38 1.58 -17.25
CA GLN A 53 -19.43 3.04 -17.20
C GLN A 53 -19.09 3.65 -18.56
N ALA A 54 -18.02 3.17 -19.23
CA ALA A 54 -17.68 3.61 -20.58
C ALA A 54 -18.79 3.30 -21.60
N ALA A 55 -19.48 2.16 -21.47
CA ALA A 55 -20.62 1.84 -22.32
C ALA A 55 -21.85 2.70 -22.02
N ALA A 56 -22.07 3.09 -20.77
CA ALA A 56 -23.14 4.01 -20.38
C ALA A 56 -22.85 5.45 -20.84
N ASP A 57 -21.60 5.89 -20.70
CA ASP A 57 -21.14 7.21 -21.14
C ASP A 57 -21.15 7.29 -22.67
N ALA A 58 -20.70 6.26 -23.39
CA ALA A 58 -20.81 6.19 -24.85
C ALA A 58 -22.26 6.14 -25.37
N ALA A 59 -23.19 5.54 -24.61
CA ALA A 59 -24.62 5.55 -24.94
C ALA A 59 -25.29 6.90 -24.65
N ALA A 60 -24.79 7.65 -23.67
CA ALA A 60 -25.21 9.01 -23.39
C ALA A 60 -24.65 9.99 -24.44
N GLU A 61 -23.39 9.82 -24.83
CA GLU A 61 -22.72 10.68 -25.82
C GLU A 61 -23.23 10.44 -27.25
N ALA A 62 -23.66 9.22 -27.58
CA ALA A 62 -24.38 8.93 -28.83
C ALA A 62 -25.81 9.53 -28.88
N ALA A 63 -26.37 9.94 -27.74
CA ALA A 63 -27.67 10.61 -27.67
C ALA A 63 -27.56 12.16 -27.75
N GLU A 64 -26.35 12.72 -27.63
CA GLU A 64 -26.11 14.17 -27.54
C GLU A 64 -25.35 14.78 -28.75
N ALA A 65 -25.33 14.10 -29.90
CA ALA A 65 -24.74 14.65 -31.12
C ALA A 65 -25.65 15.69 -31.83
N GLU A 66 -25.36 16.97 -31.52
CA GLU A 66 -25.60 18.26 -32.23
C GLU A 66 -26.84 19.13 -31.89
N PRO A 67 -26.70 20.49 -31.81
CA PRO A 67 -25.55 21.27 -31.31
C PRO A 67 -25.91 22.52 -30.43
N ALA A 68 -24.87 23.04 -29.76
CA ALA A 68 -24.56 24.44 -29.42
C ALA A 68 -25.57 25.32 -28.61
N THR A 69 -25.12 25.85 -27.46
CA THR A 69 -24.68 27.26 -27.29
C THR A 69 -24.33 27.56 -25.81
N ASP A 70 -23.05 27.86 -25.58
CA ASP A 70 -22.46 29.03 -24.92
C ASP A 70 -23.10 29.73 -23.68
N ILE A 71 -22.17 30.25 -22.85
CA ILE A 71 -22.29 31.28 -21.79
C ILE A 71 -22.47 30.80 -20.33
N ALA A 72 -21.34 30.75 -19.60
CA ALA A 72 -21.22 31.18 -18.21
C ALA A 72 -20.97 32.72 -18.17
N PRO A 73 -20.97 33.46 -17.02
CA PRO A 73 -21.05 33.03 -15.60
C PRO A 73 -21.90 33.96 -14.70
N GLY A 74 -22.03 33.65 -13.40
CA GLY A 74 -22.12 34.70 -12.38
C GLY A 74 -22.97 34.41 -11.12
N ALA A 75 -22.44 34.91 -9.99
CA ALA A 75 -23.07 35.22 -8.70
C ALA A 75 -23.17 34.12 -7.61
N GLU A 76 -22.11 34.00 -6.79
CA GLU A 76 -22.21 34.08 -5.31
C GLU A 76 -22.22 35.59 -4.91
N PRO A 77 -22.64 36.06 -3.70
CA PRO A 77 -22.69 35.43 -2.37
C PRO A 77 -24.04 35.67 -1.63
N GLU A 78 -24.38 35.11 -0.47
CA GLU A 78 -24.09 35.53 0.93
C GLU A 78 -24.88 34.55 1.86
N GLU A 79 -24.23 33.90 2.83
CA GLU A 79 -24.26 34.13 4.30
C GLU A 79 -25.57 33.87 5.09
N ALA A 80 -25.34 33.31 6.29
CA ALA A 80 -26.16 33.21 7.51
C ALA A 80 -27.11 31.99 7.68
N GLU A 81 -26.79 31.09 8.62
CA GLU A 81 -27.26 31.20 10.02
C GLU A 81 -26.73 30.02 10.88
N GLU A 82 -26.28 30.38 12.09
CA GLU A 82 -25.93 29.49 13.19
C GLU A 82 -27.18 28.84 13.81
N GLY A 83 -27.00 27.61 14.31
CA GLY A 83 -27.96 26.93 15.16
C GLY A 83 -27.30 25.77 15.90
N GLU A 84 -26.83 26.05 17.13
CA GLU A 84 -26.74 25.06 18.22
C GLU A 84 -28.16 24.51 18.49
N ASP A 85 -28.45 23.29 18.91
CA ASP A 85 -27.72 22.26 19.64
C ASP A 85 -28.45 20.90 19.42
N ALA A 86 -27.95 19.83 20.04
CA ALA A 86 -28.54 18.50 20.22
C ALA A 86 -27.92 17.34 19.40
N ALA A 87 -27.32 16.45 20.19
CA ALA A 87 -26.68 15.19 19.82
C ALA A 87 -27.54 14.29 18.93
N ALA A 88 -27.26 14.32 17.63
CA ALA A 88 -27.46 13.22 16.70
C ALA A 88 -26.12 12.96 15.98
N PRO A 89 -25.76 11.71 15.63
CA PRO A 89 -24.45 11.42 15.08
C PRO A 89 -24.31 12.16 13.74
N ARG A 90 -23.56 13.27 13.76
CA ARG A 90 -23.27 14.08 12.57
C ARG A 90 -22.73 13.13 11.50
N LYS A 91 -23.51 12.93 10.43
CA LYS A 91 -23.13 12.00 9.36
C LYS A 91 -21.81 12.49 8.78
N LEU A 92 -20.72 11.74 9.01
CA LEU A 92 -19.37 12.08 8.53
C LEU A 92 -19.31 12.40 7.02
N THR A 93 -20.29 11.93 6.25
CA THR A 93 -20.43 12.22 4.81
C THR A 93 -20.89 13.64 4.48
N LYS A 94 -21.53 14.35 5.43
CA LYS A 94 -22.00 15.73 5.23
C LYS A 94 -20.96 16.79 5.62
N LEU A 95 -20.00 16.44 6.46
CA LEU A 95 -18.96 17.35 6.96
C LEU A 95 -18.01 17.81 5.84
N SER A 96 -17.48 19.02 6.00
CA SER A 96 -16.41 19.56 5.16
C SER A 96 -15.10 18.82 5.39
N VAL A 97 -14.12 19.03 4.49
CA VAL A 97 -12.79 18.42 4.62
C VAL A 97 -12.09 18.92 5.90
N ALA A 98 -12.23 20.20 6.23
CA ALA A 98 -11.64 20.80 7.44
C ALA A 98 -12.23 20.18 8.72
N GLU A 99 -13.55 20.05 8.80
CA GLU A 99 -14.24 19.41 9.92
C GLU A 99 -13.85 17.93 10.06
N LEU A 100 -13.69 17.23 8.93
CA LEU A 100 -13.22 15.83 8.93
C LEU A 100 -11.77 15.70 9.37
N GLN A 101 -10.89 16.66 9.05
CA GLN A 101 -9.52 16.68 9.54
C GLN A 101 -9.46 16.95 11.05
N GLN A 102 -10.36 17.79 11.57
CA GLN A 102 -10.48 18.05 13.00
C GLN A 102 -10.98 16.80 13.75
N LEU A 103 -12.06 16.18 13.29
CA LEU A 103 -12.54 14.92 13.86
C LEU A 103 -11.49 13.80 13.75
N TYR A 104 -10.71 13.77 12.67
CA TYR A 104 -9.60 12.84 12.54
C TYR A 104 -8.55 13.08 13.63
N ARG A 105 -8.19 14.33 13.92
CA ARG A 105 -7.24 14.67 14.99
C ARG A 105 -7.75 14.26 16.35
N GLU A 106 -9.03 14.53 16.64
CA GLU A 106 -9.69 14.15 17.89
C GLU A 106 -9.76 12.63 18.06
N THR A 107 -10.20 11.91 17.02
CA THR A 107 -10.40 10.45 17.09
C THR A 107 -9.11 9.64 17.06
N LEU A 108 -8.10 10.10 16.32
CA LEU A 108 -6.86 9.34 16.11
C LEU A 108 -5.67 9.89 16.88
N GLY A 109 -5.78 11.08 17.49
CA GLY A 109 -4.72 11.73 18.24
C GLY A 109 -3.54 12.19 17.37
N ARG A 110 -3.74 12.32 16.05
CA ARG A 110 -2.68 12.70 15.10
C ARG A 110 -3.21 13.62 13.99
N PRO A 111 -2.45 14.62 13.53
CA PRO A 111 -2.85 15.43 12.38
C PRO A 111 -2.80 14.60 11.08
N THR A 112 -3.60 14.98 10.09
CA THR A 112 -3.53 14.45 8.72
C THR A 112 -3.46 15.60 7.74
N GLY A 113 -2.60 15.48 6.73
CA GLY A 113 -2.57 16.38 5.57
C GLY A 113 -3.48 15.94 4.43
N SER A 114 -4.29 14.87 4.61
CA SER A 114 -5.16 14.39 3.55
C SER A 114 -6.38 15.30 3.40
N SER A 115 -6.62 15.77 2.18
CA SER A 115 -7.82 16.53 1.81
C SER A 115 -8.94 15.64 1.23
N HIS A 116 -8.73 14.32 1.13
CA HIS A 116 -9.69 13.41 0.52
C HIS A 116 -10.81 13.00 1.48
N LYS A 117 -12.02 13.52 1.24
CA LYS A 117 -13.23 13.26 2.04
C LYS A 117 -13.50 11.78 2.30
N ARG A 118 -13.45 10.92 1.27
CA ARG A 118 -13.70 9.47 1.40
C ARG A 118 -12.68 8.77 2.30
N TYR A 119 -11.41 9.19 2.23
CA TYR A 119 -10.33 8.64 3.04
C TYR A 119 -10.49 9.02 4.52
N LEU A 120 -10.80 10.28 4.81
CA LEU A 120 -11.01 10.76 6.18
C LEU A 120 -12.19 10.04 6.84
N VAL A 121 -13.33 9.96 6.15
CA VAL A 121 -14.52 9.24 6.65
C VAL A 121 -14.22 7.77 6.92
N TRP A 122 -13.52 7.09 6.01
CA TRP A 122 -13.12 5.70 6.20
C TRP A 122 -12.22 5.55 7.43
N LYS A 123 -11.18 6.38 7.55
CA LYS A 123 -10.19 6.24 8.61
C LYS A 123 -10.74 6.60 9.99
N ILE A 124 -11.66 7.56 10.08
CA ILE A 124 -12.43 7.88 11.29
C ILE A 124 -13.32 6.69 11.68
N ARG A 125 -14.02 6.06 10.72
CA ARG A 125 -14.85 4.86 11.01
C ARG A 125 -14.00 3.68 11.47
N GLU A 126 -12.83 3.47 10.88
CA GLU A 126 -11.92 2.41 11.32
C GLU A 126 -11.35 2.67 12.72
N ALA A 127 -11.10 3.94 13.06
CA ALA A 127 -10.75 4.35 14.42
C ALA A 127 -11.86 4.08 15.43
N GLN A 128 -13.10 4.49 15.10
CA GLN A 128 -14.29 4.25 15.93
C GLN A 128 -14.56 2.76 16.15
N LYS A 129 -14.26 1.92 15.15
CA LYS A 129 -14.36 0.47 15.24
C LYS A 129 -13.19 -0.20 15.99
N GLY A 130 -12.22 0.56 16.48
CA GLY A 130 -11.03 0.04 17.17
C GLY A 130 -10.05 -0.73 16.27
N ARG A 131 -10.22 -0.65 14.94
CA ARG A 131 -9.38 -1.37 13.96
C ARG A 131 -8.09 -0.61 13.62
N VAL A 132 -7.96 0.61 14.11
CA VAL A 132 -6.79 1.46 13.93
C VAL A 132 -6.23 1.80 15.30
N ARG A 133 -4.90 1.71 15.42
CA ARG A 133 -4.20 2.19 16.62
C ARG A 133 -4.46 3.69 16.76
N THR A 134 -5.15 4.05 17.83
CA THR A 134 -5.35 5.42 18.29
C THR A 134 -4.11 5.86 19.08
N GLY A 135 -3.71 7.12 18.89
CA GLY A 135 -2.53 7.70 19.53
C GLY A 135 -1.39 8.05 18.56
N PRO A 136 -0.33 8.70 19.08
CA PRO A 136 0.82 9.10 18.29
C PRO A 136 1.44 7.89 17.59
N VAL A 137 1.52 7.92 16.27
CA VAL A 137 2.28 6.92 15.52
C VAL A 137 3.75 7.24 15.75
N THR A 138 4.38 6.57 16.70
CA THR A 138 5.83 6.58 16.84
C THR A 138 6.41 5.86 15.62
N ARG A 139 6.81 6.63 14.60
CA ARG A 139 7.80 6.13 13.65
C ARG A 139 9.08 5.96 14.46
N ARG A 140 9.43 4.72 14.79
CA ARG A 140 10.62 4.43 15.60
C ARG A 140 11.85 5.10 14.99
N ARG A 141 12.37 6.10 15.70
CA ARG A 141 13.54 5.93 16.56
C ARG A 141 13.35 6.89 17.73
N THR A 142 13.04 6.38 18.91
CA THR A 142 13.15 7.17 20.14
C THR A 142 14.65 7.38 20.34
N THR A 143 15.10 8.62 20.50
CA THR A 143 16.53 8.94 20.72
C THR A 143 17.13 8.19 21.93
N ASP A 144 16.27 7.70 22.83
CA ASP A 144 16.59 6.94 24.05
C ASP A 144 16.50 5.40 23.90
N GLU A 145 16.23 4.87 22.71
CA GLU A 145 16.22 3.41 22.50
C GLU A 145 17.68 2.91 22.49
N PRO A 146 18.07 1.95 23.36
CA PRO A 146 19.44 1.47 23.41
C PRO A 146 19.85 1.01 22.02
N ALA A 147 21.05 1.41 21.59
CA ALA A 147 21.56 1.07 20.28
C ALA A 147 21.45 -0.46 20.09
N PRO A 148 21.02 -0.93 18.91
CA PRO A 148 20.99 -2.35 18.67
C PRO A 148 22.38 -2.92 18.97
N GLU A 149 22.42 -4.00 19.76
CA GLU A 149 23.66 -4.68 20.17
C GLU A 149 24.54 -5.04 18.97
N HIS A 150 23.92 -5.22 17.80
CA HIS A 150 24.57 -5.54 16.55
C HIS A 150 24.38 -4.39 15.54
N LYS A 151 25.48 -4.00 14.89
CA LYS A 151 25.47 -3.07 13.75
C LYS A 151 25.46 -3.84 12.44
N ILE A 152 24.68 -3.38 11.47
CA ILE A 152 24.65 -3.94 10.11
C ILE A 152 25.60 -3.12 9.24
N LEU A 153 26.59 -3.77 8.63
CA LEU A 153 27.49 -3.14 7.65
C LEU A 153 27.02 -3.49 6.23
N PRO A 154 26.43 -2.54 5.48
CA PRO A 154 26.03 -2.80 4.10
C PRO A 154 27.26 -2.85 3.18
N LEU A 155 27.38 -3.93 2.41
CA LEU A 155 28.40 -4.11 1.38
C LEU A 155 27.76 -4.02 0.00
N ARG A 156 28.31 -3.18 -0.89
CA ARG A 156 27.86 -3.07 -2.28
C ARG A 156 28.77 -3.89 -3.18
N MET A 157 28.17 -4.79 -3.94
CA MET A 157 28.84 -5.69 -4.88
C MET A 157 27.98 -5.85 -6.12
N GLU A 158 28.62 -6.18 -7.23
CA GLU A 158 27.97 -6.47 -8.50
C GLU A 158 27.22 -7.83 -8.41
N ALA A 159 26.11 -7.98 -9.12
CA ALA A 159 25.17 -9.07 -8.90
C ALA A 159 25.78 -10.44 -9.25
N GLU A 160 26.48 -10.53 -10.38
CA GLU A 160 27.16 -11.76 -10.81
C GLU A 160 28.23 -12.17 -9.81
N THR A 161 28.93 -11.19 -9.22
CA THR A 161 29.90 -11.44 -8.14
C THR A 161 29.22 -12.06 -6.90
N VAL A 162 28.04 -11.58 -6.50
CA VAL A 162 27.30 -12.14 -5.36
C VAL A 162 26.82 -13.55 -5.65
N GLU A 163 26.38 -13.83 -6.87
CA GLU A 163 25.98 -15.17 -7.30
C GLU A 163 27.16 -16.15 -7.24
N ALA A 164 28.33 -15.76 -7.76
CA ALA A 164 29.54 -16.57 -7.70
C ALA A 164 29.99 -16.86 -6.24
N LEU A 165 29.85 -15.88 -5.34
CA LEU A 165 30.16 -16.06 -3.91
C LEU A 165 29.18 -17.01 -3.23
N ASP A 166 27.90 -16.94 -3.59
CA ASP A 166 26.89 -17.87 -3.08
C ASP A 166 27.18 -19.31 -3.49
N ASP A 167 27.59 -19.52 -4.74
CA ASP A 167 27.96 -20.86 -5.22
C ASP A 167 29.23 -21.37 -4.55
N ALA A 168 30.22 -20.50 -4.32
CA ALA A 168 31.38 -20.86 -3.51
C ALA A 168 30.98 -21.25 -2.08
N TRP A 169 30.17 -20.43 -1.42
CA TRP A 169 29.68 -20.69 -0.07
C TRP A 169 28.94 -22.04 0.02
N ARG A 170 28.02 -22.33 -0.89
CA ARG A 170 27.27 -23.60 -0.94
C ARG A 170 28.18 -24.80 -1.14
N ARG A 171 29.19 -24.70 -2.01
CA ARG A 171 30.17 -25.78 -2.25
C ARG A 171 30.98 -26.13 -0.99
N HIS A 172 31.28 -25.13 -0.17
CA HIS A 172 32.05 -25.33 1.07
C HIS A 172 31.20 -25.76 2.27
N GLY A 173 29.88 -25.92 2.12
CA GLY A 173 29.01 -26.51 3.15
C GLY A 173 28.90 -25.69 4.44
N LEU A 174 29.24 -24.39 4.39
CA LEU A 174 29.15 -23.53 5.57
C LEU A 174 27.69 -23.21 5.88
N ARG A 175 27.36 -23.05 7.16
CA ARG A 175 25.98 -22.93 7.65
C ARG A 175 25.26 -21.67 7.15
N SER A 176 25.99 -20.58 6.97
CA SER A 176 25.43 -19.32 6.47
C SER A 176 26.44 -18.53 5.65
N ARG A 177 25.93 -17.70 4.72
CA ARG A 177 26.75 -16.73 3.97
C ARG A 177 27.53 -15.81 4.91
N MET A 178 26.93 -15.46 6.04
CA MET A 178 27.57 -14.64 7.07
C MET A 178 28.77 -15.35 7.71
N ASP A 179 28.66 -16.65 8.00
CA ASP A 179 29.79 -17.45 8.52
C ASP A 179 30.92 -17.51 7.50
N PHE A 180 30.60 -17.65 6.21
CA PHE A 180 31.60 -17.59 5.14
C PHE A 180 32.36 -16.26 5.13
N PHE A 181 31.65 -15.13 5.22
CA PHE A 181 32.29 -13.82 5.29
C PHE A 181 33.10 -13.60 6.56
N ARG A 182 32.63 -14.07 7.73
CA ARG A 182 33.37 -13.97 8.99
C ARG A 182 34.65 -14.81 8.98
N HIS A 183 34.59 -16.03 8.43
CA HIS A 183 35.78 -16.86 8.27
C HIS A 183 36.79 -16.20 7.33
N ALA A 184 36.34 -15.71 6.16
CA ALA A 184 37.22 -15.02 5.23
C ALA A 184 37.86 -13.77 5.85
N LEU A 185 37.05 -12.96 6.55
CA LEU A 185 37.53 -11.75 7.24
C LEU A 185 38.50 -12.09 8.37
N GLY A 186 38.19 -13.11 9.19
CA GLY A 186 39.07 -13.58 10.25
C GLY A 186 40.41 -14.06 9.71
N SER A 187 40.42 -14.91 8.68
CA SER A 187 41.66 -15.36 8.02
C SER A 187 42.50 -14.21 7.48
N TYR A 188 41.86 -13.19 6.89
CA TYR A 188 42.56 -11.99 6.42
C TYR A 188 43.13 -11.18 7.59
N LEU A 189 42.39 -10.99 8.68
CA LEU A 189 42.86 -10.29 9.88
C LEU A 189 44.04 -11.01 10.54
N THR A 190 43.98 -12.34 10.66
CA THR A 190 45.13 -13.14 11.14
C THR A 190 46.35 -12.94 10.25
N SER A 191 46.18 -12.87 8.93
CA SER A 191 47.30 -12.61 8.00
C SER A 191 47.94 -11.23 8.19
N LEU A 192 47.21 -10.28 8.76
CA LEU A 192 47.71 -8.94 9.12
C LEU A 192 48.31 -8.87 10.54
N GLY A 193 48.23 -9.96 11.32
CA GLY A 193 48.65 -10.00 12.72
C GLY A 193 47.60 -9.51 13.71
N GLU A 194 46.36 -9.27 13.27
CA GLU A 194 45.25 -8.78 14.10
C GLU A 194 44.48 -9.96 14.72
N GLU A 195 45.17 -10.80 15.50
CA GLU A 195 44.63 -12.05 16.04
C GLU A 195 43.43 -11.82 16.97
N GLU A 196 43.51 -10.81 17.85
CA GLU A 196 42.42 -10.48 18.78
C GLU A 196 41.14 -10.04 18.04
N VAL A 197 41.28 -9.30 16.94
CA VAL A 197 40.12 -8.87 16.13
C VAL A 197 39.56 -10.04 15.33
N ALA A 198 40.42 -10.91 14.80
CA ALA A 198 40.02 -12.11 14.08
C ALA A 198 39.16 -13.03 14.97
N GLU A 199 39.57 -13.24 16.22
CA GLU A 199 38.81 -14.03 17.19
C GLU A 199 37.42 -13.42 17.47
N ARG A 200 37.35 -12.09 17.70
CA ARG A 200 36.08 -11.39 17.94
C ARG A 200 35.11 -11.48 16.75
N VAL A 201 35.62 -11.46 15.52
CA VAL A 201 34.81 -11.57 14.30
C VAL A 201 34.27 -13.00 14.10
N GLN A 202 35.02 -14.02 14.51
CA GLN A 202 34.62 -15.42 14.38
C GLN A 202 33.70 -15.89 15.53
N ALA A 203 33.74 -15.23 16.69
CA ALA A 203 32.95 -15.60 17.87
C ALA A 203 31.49 -15.12 17.87
N GLY A 204 31.16 -14.07 17.09
CA GLY A 204 29.78 -13.57 16.92
C GLY A 204 29.09 -14.15 15.69
#